data_AF-A0A3M3XPK1-F1
#
_entry.id   AF-A0A3M3XPK1-F1
#
_cell.length_a   1.000
_cell.length_b   1.000
_cell.length_c   1.000
_cell.angle_alpha   90.00
_cell.angle_beta   90.00
_cell.angle_gamma   90.00
#
_symmetry.space_group_name_H-M   'P 1'
#
loop_
_entity.id
_entity.type
_entity.pdbx_description
1 polymer ?
#
loop_
_entity_poly.entity_id
_entity_poly.type
_entity_poly.pdbx_seq_one_letter_code
_entity_poly.pdbx_strand_id
1 'polypeptide(L)'
;ATATPKNTHLHSGKHLTLSTGEDVSIASGKSLLASVAQSISLFAQNTGAKLFAAKGKIELQAQSDAMELTAQQGLKITSLAQLVEMSAQKEILLTSGGAYVRIVRGDIEVHAPGTIDIKGAKKTLSGPTSMDYSNRPLPISMPAGLYDEQNRLMTSHGVPLQDVAVEVDIPDQGKKIFFTDQDGNIPRIFSDKPGGGKVTLVPDELIVPPGSDKYSPRKKS
;
A
#
# COMPACT_ATOMS: atom_id res chain seq x y z
N ALA A 1 -3.30 -25.88 40.54
CA ALA A 1 -3.55 -25.92 39.09
C ALA A 1 -4.94 -25.34 38.81
N THR A 2 -5.10 -24.59 37.72
CA THR A 2 -6.40 -24.05 37.29
C THR A 2 -6.86 -24.85 36.07
N ALA A 3 -8.03 -25.49 36.16
CA ALA A 3 -8.62 -26.26 35.08
C ALA A 3 -10.13 -26.07 35.06
N THR A 4 -10.74 -26.03 33.88
CA THR A 4 -12.18 -25.86 33.70
C THR A 4 -12.63 -26.54 32.40
N PRO A 5 -13.81 -27.19 32.38
CA PRO A 5 -14.38 -27.75 31.15
C PRO A 5 -14.96 -26.67 30.21
N LYS A 6 -15.15 -25.44 30.70
CA LYS A 6 -15.67 -24.31 29.92
C LYS A 6 -14.55 -23.30 29.66
N ASN A 7 -14.68 -22.10 30.21
CA ASN A 7 -13.84 -20.96 29.85
C ASN A 7 -13.01 -20.50 31.05
N THR A 8 -11.78 -20.07 30.77
CA THR A 8 -10.93 -19.30 31.68
C THR A 8 -10.78 -17.91 31.09
N HIS A 9 -11.03 -16.87 31.88
CA HIS A 9 -10.78 -15.47 31.50
C HIS A 9 -9.83 -14.84 32.51
N LEU A 10 -8.69 -14.34 32.02
CA LEU A 10 -7.70 -13.62 32.82
C LEU A 10 -7.73 -12.15 32.38
N HIS A 11 -8.04 -11.27 33.33
CA HIS A 11 -8.11 -9.83 33.08
C HIS A 11 -7.30 -9.09 34.14
N SER A 12 -6.56 -8.08 33.71
CA SER A 12 -5.87 -7.12 34.58
C SER A 12 -6.15 -5.71 34.08
N GLY A 13 -6.55 -4.82 34.99
CA GLY A 13 -6.85 -3.43 34.64
C GLY A 13 -5.62 -2.58 34.32
N LYS A 14 -4.40 -3.11 34.52
CA LYS A 14 -3.15 -2.43 34.18
C LYS A 14 -2.18 -3.35 33.43
N HIS A 15 -1.61 -4.34 34.12
CA HIS A 15 -0.53 -5.18 33.57
C HIS A 15 -0.74 -6.65 33.91
N LEU A 16 -0.42 -7.52 32.97
CA LEU A 16 -0.31 -8.97 33.17
C LEU A 16 1.12 -9.39 32.82
N THR A 17 1.84 -10.00 33.75
CA THR A 17 3.21 -10.49 33.55
C THR A 17 3.22 -11.99 33.82
N LEU A 18 3.79 -12.76 32.87
CA LEU A 18 4.05 -14.19 33.03
C LEU A 18 5.56 -14.42 32.99
N SER A 19 6.09 -15.09 34.00
CA SER A 19 7.51 -15.44 34.10
C SER A 19 7.65 -16.87 34.61
N THR A 20 8.65 -17.58 34.11
CA THR A 20 8.99 -18.95 34.47
C THR A 20 10.51 -19.07 34.60
N GLY A 21 11.00 -20.05 35.36
CA GLY A 21 12.43 -20.39 35.40
C GLY A 21 12.89 -21.23 34.21
N GLU A 22 11.94 -21.82 33.48
CA GLU A 22 12.17 -22.72 32.35
C GLU A 22 11.31 -22.30 31.16
N ASP A 23 10.34 -23.14 30.74
CA ASP A 23 9.58 -22.93 29.52
C ASP A 23 8.15 -22.40 29.76
N VAL A 24 7.64 -21.65 28.79
CA VAL A 24 6.21 -21.34 28.65
C VAL A 24 5.69 -22.08 27.41
N SER A 25 4.71 -22.96 27.60
CA SER A 25 4.04 -23.67 26.49
C SER A 25 2.59 -23.21 26.36
N ILE A 26 2.20 -22.82 25.14
CA ILE A 26 0.84 -22.41 24.80
C ILE A 26 0.35 -23.31 23.67
N ALA A 27 -0.73 -24.07 23.93
CA ALA A 27 -1.37 -24.92 22.94
C ALA A 27 -2.86 -24.56 22.83
N SER A 28 -3.36 -24.49 21.59
CA SER A 28 -4.79 -24.27 21.29
C SER A 28 -5.27 -25.30 20.29
N GLY A 29 -6.45 -25.88 20.54
CA GLY A 29 -7.03 -26.89 19.64
C GLY A 29 -7.65 -26.32 18.37
N LYS A 30 -7.84 -24.99 18.27
CA LYS A 30 -8.45 -24.34 17.09
C LYS A 30 -7.60 -23.19 16.57
N SER A 31 -7.46 -22.13 17.36
CA SER A 31 -6.82 -20.89 16.93
C SER A 31 -6.15 -20.18 18.10
N LEU A 32 -5.07 -19.47 17.82
CA LEU A 32 -4.45 -18.51 18.73
C LEU A 32 -4.59 -17.13 18.08
N LEU A 33 -5.30 -16.22 18.76
CA LEU A 33 -5.52 -14.85 18.30
C LEU A 33 -4.85 -13.90 19.29
N ALA A 34 -4.05 -12.97 18.76
CA ALA A 34 -3.39 -11.93 19.54
C ALA A 34 -3.67 -10.58 18.87
N SER A 35 -4.30 -9.67 19.60
CA SER A 35 -4.61 -8.31 19.15
C SER A 35 -4.03 -7.33 20.17
N VAL A 36 -3.17 -6.43 19.71
CA VAL A 36 -2.44 -5.48 20.56
C VAL A 36 -2.58 -4.08 19.98
N ALA A 37 -2.86 -3.09 20.84
CA ALA A 37 -3.11 -1.72 20.39
C ALA A 37 -1.83 -0.93 20.03
N GLN A 38 -0.70 -1.30 20.63
CA GLN A 38 0.56 -0.55 20.47
C GLN A 38 1.61 -1.36 19.70
N SER A 39 2.19 -2.40 20.30
CA SER A 39 3.31 -3.13 19.69
C SER A 39 3.43 -4.56 20.18
N ILE A 40 3.98 -5.43 19.34
CA ILE A 40 4.44 -6.77 19.72
C ILE A 40 5.97 -6.79 19.61
N SER A 41 6.65 -7.30 20.63
CA SER A 41 8.10 -7.53 20.62
C SER A 41 8.40 -8.96 21.04
N LEU A 42 9.14 -9.69 20.20
CA LEU A 42 9.51 -11.09 20.41
C LEU A 42 11.04 -11.19 20.31
N PHE A 43 11.67 -11.69 21.36
CA PHE A 43 13.13 -11.77 21.44
C PHE A 43 13.55 -13.14 21.97
N ALA A 44 14.56 -13.73 21.32
CA ALA A 44 15.19 -14.98 21.74
C ALA A 44 16.70 -14.79 21.76
N GLN A 45 17.33 -15.07 22.89
CA GLN A 45 18.75 -14.77 23.12
C GLN A 45 19.71 -15.80 22.51
N ASN A 46 19.41 -17.09 22.66
CA ASN A 46 20.42 -18.15 22.44
C ASN A 46 20.13 -19.03 21.22
N THR A 47 18.89 -19.49 21.06
CA THR A 47 18.53 -20.55 20.09
C THR A 47 17.68 -20.04 18.93
N GLY A 48 17.45 -18.72 18.86
CA GLY A 48 16.68 -18.06 17.81
C GLY A 48 15.17 -18.30 17.89
N ALA A 49 14.47 -17.97 16.80
CA ALA A 49 13.02 -18.11 16.68
C ALA A 49 12.67 -18.93 15.44
N LYS A 50 11.53 -19.62 15.49
CA LYS A 50 11.01 -20.39 14.36
C LYS A 50 9.51 -20.14 14.22
N LEU A 51 9.06 -19.88 13.00
CA LEU A 51 7.64 -19.72 12.64
C LEU A 51 7.32 -20.70 11.51
N PHE A 52 6.42 -21.65 11.79
CA PHE A 52 6.05 -22.69 10.84
C PHE A 52 4.53 -22.76 10.68
N ALA A 53 4.08 -22.93 9.44
CA ALA A 53 2.72 -23.35 9.13
C ALA A 53 2.81 -24.67 8.35
N ALA A 54 2.33 -25.77 8.94
CA ALA A 54 2.33 -27.08 8.27
C ALA A 54 1.41 -27.10 7.04
N LYS A 55 0.32 -26.32 7.10
CA LYS A 55 -0.61 -26.06 6.01
C LYS A 55 -1.10 -24.62 6.14
N GLY A 56 -1.53 -24.04 5.02
CA GLY A 56 -2.01 -22.66 4.96
C GLY A 56 -0.89 -21.64 4.74
N LYS A 57 -1.31 -20.40 4.45
CA LYS A 57 -0.43 -19.27 4.13
C LYS A 57 0.11 -18.65 5.41
N ILE A 58 1.40 -18.29 5.42
CA ILE A 58 1.95 -17.31 6.34
C ILE A 58 1.90 -15.95 5.64
N GLU A 59 1.34 -14.95 6.32
CA GLU A 59 1.23 -13.59 5.81
C GLU A 59 1.84 -12.63 6.83
N LEU A 60 2.78 -11.81 6.35
CA LEU A 60 3.44 -10.76 7.13
C LEU A 60 3.21 -9.46 6.36
N GLN A 61 2.69 -8.44 7.03
CA GLN A 61 2.38 -7.14 6.43
C GLN A 61 2.67 -6.01 7.42
N ALA A 62 3.27 -4.94 6.91
CA ALA A 62 3.29 -3.63 7.55
C ALA A 62 2.43 -2.71 6.68
N GLN A 63 1.21 -2.39 7.14
CA GLN A 63 0.20 -1.76 6.28
C GLN A 63 0.39 -0.26 6.08
N SER A 64 1.00 0.40 7.06
CA SER A 64 1.22 1.85 7.07
C SER A 64 2.68 2.23 7.30
N ASP A 65 3.58 1.26 7.39
CA ASP A 65 5.00 1.50 7.72
C ASP A 65 5.89 0.46 7.03
N ALA A 66 7.20 0.56 7.24
CA ALA A 66 8.21 -0.28 6.64
C ALA A 66 8.26 -1.70 7.24
N MET A 67 8.77 -2.64 6.44
CA MET A 67 9.19 -3.96 6.88
C MET A 67 10.70 -4.10 6.64
N GLU A 68 11.43 -4.53 7.67
CA GLU A 68 12.87 -4.77 7.61
C GLU A 68 13.19 -6.24 7.94
N LEU A 69 14.08 -6.85 7.14
CA LEU A 69 14.57 -8.21 7.32
C LEU A 69 16.10 -8.20 7.24
N THR A 70 16.76 -8.25 8.40
CA THR A 70 18.21 -8.11 8.52
C THR A 70 18.83 -9.34 9.17
N ALA A 71 19.93 -9.85 8.61
CA ALA A 71 20.66 -10.99 9.14
C ALA A 71 22.18 -10.74 9.04
N GLN A 72 22.92 -11.01 10.12
CA GLN A 72 24.37 -10.80 10.16
C GLN A 72 25.15 -11.76 9.26
N GLN A 73 24.67 -13.00 9.12
CA GLN A 73 25.31 -14.00 8.28
C GLN A 73 24.69 -14.00 6.88
N GLY A 74 23.61 -14.75 6.69
CA GLY A 74 22.94 -14.88 5.39
C GLY A 74 21.43 -14.76 5.50
N LEU A 75 20.84 -14.21 4.45
CA LEU A 75 19.39 -14.18 4.22
C LEU A 75 19.08 -15.07 3.01
N LYS A 76 18.16 -16.01 3.15
CA LYS A 76 17.74 -16.92 2.07
C LYS A 76 16.22 -16.86 1.88
N ILE A 77 15.81 -16.47 0.68
CA ILE A 77 14.42 -16.52 0.22
C ILE A 77 14.33 -17.60 -0.85
N THR A 78 13.43 -18.57 -0.69
CA THR A 78 13.35 -19.72 -1.61
C THR A 78 11.91 -20.21 -1.74
N SER A 79 11.48 -20.43 -2.98
CA SER A 79 10.27 -21.16 -3.33
C SER A 79 10.67 -22.53 -3.88
N LEU A 80 10.08 -23.61 -3.35
CA LEU A 80 10.44 -24.99 -3.75
C LEU A 80 9.73 -25.45 -5.03
N ALA A 81 8.55 -24.90 -5.31
CA ALA A 81 7.69 -25.40 -6.37
C ALA A 81 7.26 -24.34 -7.38
N GLN A 82 7.27 -23.06 -7.00
CA GLN A 82 6.63 -21.99 -7.77
C GLN A 82 7.54 -20.73 -7.78
N LEU A 83 6.95 -19.55 -7.67
CA LEU A 83 7.58 -18.26 -7.87
C LEU A 83 8.13 -17.65 -6.57
N VAL A 84 9.22 -16.91 -6.70
CA VAL A 84 9.59 -15.83 -5.77
C VAL A 84 9.31 -14.53 -6.50
N GLU A 85 8.37 -13.73 -5.98
CA GLU A 85 7.96 -12.48 -6.58
C GLU A 85 8.42 -11.30 -5.72
N MET A 86 9.03 -10.30 -6.35
CA MET A 86 9.43 -9.04 -5.72
C MET A 86 8.94 -7.91 -6.60
N SER A 87 8.10 -7.05 -6.05
CA SER A 87 7.50 -5.92 -6.75
C SER A 87 7.56 -4.68 -5.86
N ALA A 88 7.73 -3.52 -6.47
CA ALA A 88 7.71 -2.24 -5.78
C ALA A 88 7.13 -1.16 -6.70
N GLN A 89 6.41 -0.20 -6.12
CA GLN A 89 5.83 0.90 -6.88
C GLN A 89 6.89 1.90 -7.36
N LYS A 90 7.93 2.14 -6.54
CA LYS A 90 8.94 3.18 -6.80
C LYS A 90 10.23 2.59 -7.35
N GLU A 91 10.81 1.63 -6.63
CA GLU A 91 12.16 1.15 -6.93
C GLU A 91 12.41 -0.23 -6.32
N ILE A 92 13.12 -1.08 -7.07
CA ILE A 92 13.79 -2.28 -6.56
C ILE A 92 15.30 -2.09 -6.76
N LEU A 93 16.07 -2.25 -5.68
CA LEU A 93 17.53 -2.13 -5.71
C LEU A 93 18.17 -3.37 -5.08
N LEU A 94 19.06 -4.02 -5.82
CA LEU A 94 19.85 -5.17 -5.39
C LEU A 94 21.32 -4.79 -5.47
N THR A 95 22.04 -4.75 -4.34
CA THR A 95 23.45 -4.29 -4.28
C THR A 95 24.37 -5.35 -3.68
N SER A 96 25.61 -5.44 -4.18
CA SER A 96 26.68 -6.22 -3.57
C SER A 96 28.05 -5.71 -4.00
N GLY A 97 28.94 -5.41 -3.05
CA GLY A 97 30.33 -5.04 -3.34
C GLY A 97 30.49 -3.84 -4.28
N GLY A 98 29.55 -2.91 -4.31
CA GLY A 98 29.50 -1.77 -5.23
C GLY A 98 28.85 -2.06 -6.60
N ALA A 99 28.58 -3.31 -6.94
CA ALA A 99 27.73 -3.67 -8.07
C ALA A 99 26.25 -3.57 -7.69
N TYR A 100 25.38 -3.25 -8.65
CA TYR A 100 23.95 -3.22 -8.43
C TYR A 100 23.10 -3.53 -9.67
N VAL A 101 21.90 -4.02 -9.39
CA VAL A 101 20.78 -4.07 -10.34
C VAL A 101 19.66 -3.22 -9.77
N ARG A 102 19.18 -2.25 -10.56
CA ARG A 102 18.13 -1.31 -10.14
C ARG A 102 17.00 -1.30 -11.16
N ILE A 103 15.77 -1.38 -10.67
CA ILE A 103 14.54 -1.26 -11.48
C ILE A 103 13.81 -0.01 -10.98
N VAL A 104 13.73 1.01 -11.83
CA VAL A 104 13.18 2.33 -11.45
C VAL A 104 12.61 3.05 -12.66
N ARG A 105 11.41 3.62 -12.55
CA ARG A 105 10.74 4.39 -13.63
C ARG A 105 10.63 3.65 -14.99
N GLY A 106 10.57 2.31 -14.97
CA GLY A 106 10.52 1.49 -16.18
C GLY A 106 11.90 1.13 -16.77
N ASP A 107 12.98 1.67 -16.20
CA ASP A 107 14.35 1.35 -16.60
C ASP A 107 14.91 0.18 -15.77
N ILE A 108 15.81 -0.59 -16.38
CA ILE A 108 16.64 -1.59 -15.69
C ILE A 108 18.11 -1.15 -15.84
N GLU A 109 18.75 -0.78 -14.73
CA GLU A 109 20.16 -0.43 -14.67
C GLU A 109 20.97 -1.62 -14.13
N VAL A 110 22.06 -1.97 -14.82
CA VAL A 110 22.99 -3.03 -14.40
C VAL A 110 24.41 -2.45 -14.40
N HIS A 111 24.90 -2.06 -13.22
CA HIS A 111 26.21 -1.44 -13.07
C HIS A 111 27.13 -2.29 -12.18
N ALA A 112 28.40 -2.37 -12.56
CA ALA A 112 29.43 -3.03 -11.77
C ALA A 112 30.77 -2.30 -11.92
N PRO A 113 31.57 -2.16 -10.83
CA PRO A 113 32.93 -1.61 -10.92
C PRO A 113 33.92 -2.59 -11.57
N GLY A 114 33.59 -3.88 -11.59
CA GLY A 114 34.36 -4.93 -12.26
C GLY A 114 33.68 -5.39 -13.56
N THR A 115 33.80 -6.69 -13.85
CA THR A 115 33.27 -7.30 -15.07
C THR A 115 31.79 -7.67 -14.93
N ILE A 116 31.00 -7.37 -15.96
CA ILE A 116 29.66 -7.95 -16.17
C ILE A 116 29.80 -9.11 -17.16
N ASP A 117 29.81 -10.36 -16.67
CA ASP A 117 29.94 -11.58 -17.49
C ASP A 117 28.55 -12.11 -17.91
N ILE A 118 28.18 -11.92 -19.18
CA ILE A 118 26.87 -12.34 -19.73
C ILE A 118 27.05 -13.54 -20.66
N LYS A 119 26.67 -14.73 -20.18
CA LYS A 119 26.71 -16.00 -20.92
C LYS A 119 25.31 -16.45 -21.34
N GLY A 120 25.15 -16.88 -22.59
CA GLY A 120 23.89 -17.41 -23.11
C GLY A 120 23.99 -17.78 -24.58
N ALA A 121 23.26 -18.82 -25.01
CA ALA A 121 23.26 -19.31 -26.38
C ALA A 121 22.60 -18.33 -27.38
N LYS A 122 21.69 -17.46 -26.90
CA LYS A 122 21.00 -16.44 -27.70
C LYS A 122 20.82 -15.17 -26.87
N LYS A 123 21.08 -14.01 -27.48
CA LYS A 123 20.83 -12.68 -26.90
C LYS A 123 19.94 -11.92 -27.89
N THR A 124 18.71 -11.59 -27.51
CA THR A 124 17.75 -10.89 -28.40
C THR A 124 17.33 -9.58 -27.77
N LEU A 125 17.45 -8.49 -28.50
CA LEU A 125 17.07 -7.14 -28.10
C LEU A 125 16.07 -6.62 -29.15
N SER A 126 14.77 -6.82 -28.91
CA SER A 126 13.69 -6.59 -29.89
C SER A 126 12.98 -5.23 -29.73
N GLY A 127 13.54 -4.32 -28.94
CA GLY A 127 12.89 -3.07 -28.55
C GLY A 127 12.16 -3.16 -27.19
N PRO A 128 11.61 -2.03 -26.72
CA PRO A 128 10.97 -1.95 -25.40
C PRO A 128 9.64 -2.72 -25.35
N THR A 129 9.31 -3.23 -24.17
CA THR A 129 8.01 -3.84 -23.83
C THR A 129 7.67 -3.53 -22.38
N SER A 130 6.41 -3.67 -21.97
CA SER A 130 5.95 -3.43 -20.60
C SER A 130 5.05 -4.56 -20.11
N MET A 131 5.00 -4.72 -18.78
CA MET A 131 4.04 -5.58 -18.10
C MET A 131 3.45 -4.78 -16.94
N ASP A 132 2.13 -4.63 -16.91
CA ASP A 132 1.45 -3.93 -15.83
C ASP A 132 1.40 -4.83 -14.59
N TYR A 133 2.04 -4.39 -13.51
CA TYR A 133 1.87 -5.01 -12.20
C TYR A 133 0.84 -4.20 -11.40
N SER A 134 -0.37 -4.75 -11.25
CA SER A 134 -1.37 -4.18 -10.34
C SER A 134 -0.95 -4.46 -8.90
N ASN A 135 -0.31 -3.49 -8.25
CA ASN A 135 -0.25 -3.45 -6.80
C ASN A 135 -1.70 -3.38 -6.31
N ARG A 136 -2.27 -4.51 -5.84
CA ARG A 136 -3.50 -4.45 -5.07
C ARG A 136 -3.19 -3.59 -3.85
N PRO A 137 -3.89 -2.46 -3.63
CA PRO A 137 -3.71 -1.71 -2.41
C PRO A 137 -3.97 -2.67 -1.25
N LEU A 138 -3.04 -2.74 -0.30
CA LEU A 138 -3.33 -3.34 1.00
C LEU A 138 -4.60 -2.68 1.53
N PRO A 139 -5.46 -3.38 2.28
CA PRO A 139 -6.61 -2.73 2.91
C PRO A 139 -6.09 -1.69 3.90
N ILE A 140 -5.95 -0.45 3.43
CA ILE A 140 -5.66 0.70 4.27
C ILE A 140 -6.92 0.89 5.11
N SER A 141 -6.76 0.99 6.43
CA SER A 141 -7.82 1.50 7.30
C SER A 141 -8.36 2.80 6.70
N MET A 142 -9.69 2.92 6.64
CA MET A 142 -10.40 4.04 6.00
C MET A 142 -9.72 5.39 6.26
N PRO A 143 -9.53 6.25 5.23
CA PRO A 143 -8.98 7.59 5.41
C PRO A 143 -9.75 8.37 6.48
N ALA A 144 -9.00 9.08 7.33
CA ALA A 144 -9.54 9.85 8.46
C ALA A 144 -10.48 10.98 8.02
N GLY A 145 -11.62 11.04 8.69
CA GLY A 145 -12.67 12.07 8.62
C GLY A 145 -13.99 11.46 9.08
N LEU A 146 -14.70 12.10 10.00
CA LEU A 146 -16.02 11.62 10.47
C LEU A 146 -17.09 11.70 9.37
N TYR A 147 -16.86 12.52 8.35
CA TYR A 147 -17.76 12.76 7.23
C TYR A 147 -16.99 12.70 5.91
N ASP A 148 -17.60 12.10 4.88
CA ASP A 148 -17.08 12.09 3.51
C ASP A 148 -18.10 12.62 2.50
N GLU A 149 -17.60 13.24 1.43
CA GLU A 149 -18.42 13.73 0.32
C GLU A 149 -17.70 13.44 -1.01
N GLN A 150 -18.47 13.04 -2.02
CA GLN A 150 -17.99 12.91 -3.39
C GLN A 150 -19.04 13.49 -4.33
N ASN A 151 -18.65 14.53 -5.07
CA ASN A 151 -19.52 15.19 -6.02
C ASN A 151 -19.22 14.76 -7.46
N ARG A 152 -20.28 14.54 -8.23
CA ARG A 152 -20.20 14.26 -9.66
C ARG A 152 -20.76 15.46 -10.43
N LEU A 153 -19.95 16.02 -11.32
CA LEU A 153 -20.28 17.21 -12.09
C LEU A 153 -20.68 16.81 -13.51
N MET A 154 -21.89 17.25 -13.88
CA MET A 154 -22.53 16.92 -15.14
C MET A 154 -23.04 18.20 -15.79
N THR A 155 -23.12 18.23 -17.11
CA THR A 155 -23.86 19.26 -17.85
C THR A 155 -25.36 19.11 -17.64
N SER A 156 -26.15 20.11 -18.02
CA SER A 156 -27.63 20.04 -18.07
C SER A 156 -28.16 18.90 -18.96
N HIS A 157 -27.32 18.36 -19.85
CA HIS A 157 -27.63 17.27 -20.77
C HIS A 157 -27.13 15.91 -20.27
N GLY A 158 -26.62 15.83 -19.03
CA GLY A 158 -26.16 14.58 -18.43
C GLY A 158 -24.82 14.08 -18.96
N VAL A 159 -24.00 14.96 -19.55
CA VAL A 159 -22.63 14.64 -19.97
C VAL A 159 -21.67 14.94 -18.81
N PRO A 160 -20.79 14.00 -18.41
CA PRO A 160 -19.77 14.27 -17.40
C PRO A 160 -18.84 15.42 -17.79
N LEU A 161 -18.60 16.33 -16.84
CA LEU A 161 -17.58 17.36 -16.98
C LEU A 161 -16.22 16.76 -16.64
N GLN A 162 -15.44 16.38 -17.66
CA GLN A 162 -14.13 15.71 -17.51
C GLN A 162 -12.98 16.72 -17.52
N ASP A 163 -11.93 16.47 -16.70
CA ASP A 163 -10.73 17.30 -16.60
C ASP A 163 -11.02 18.80 -16.31
N VAL A 164 -12.11 19.08 -15.61
CA VAL A 164 -12.53 20.43 -15.25
C VAL A 164 -12.00 20.80 -13.87
N ALA A 165 -11.35 21.95 -13.78
CA ALA A 165 -10.88 22.50 -12.50
C ALA A 165 -12.06 23.00 -11.65
N VAL A 166 -12.11 22.56 -10.41
CA VAL A 166 -13.10 22.97 -9.43
C VAL A 166 -12.46 23.36 -8.12
N GLU A 167 -12.89 24.50 -7.58
CA GLU A 167 -12.55 24.93 -6.23
C GLU A 167 -13.59 24.35 -5.27
N VAL A 168 -13.14 23.61 -4.27
CA VAL A 168 -13.99 23.08 -3.21
C VAL A 168 -13.58 23.71 -1.90
N ASP A 169 -14.51 24.40 -1.26
CA ASP A 169 -14.36 24.92 0.10
C ASP A 169 -14.69 23.80 1.09
N ILE A 170 -13.65 23.21 1.71
CA ILE A 170 -13.77 22.07 2.60
C ILE A 170 -13.82 22.57 4.05
N PRO A 171 -14.82 22.16 4.87
CA PRO A 171 -14.85 22.51 6.28
C PRO A 171 -13.54 22.09 6.96
N ASP A 172 -12.91 23.05 7.67
CA ASP A 172 -11.62 22.94 8.38
C ASP A 172 -10.34 22.87 7.54
N GLN A 173 -10.46 22.70 6.22
CA GLN A 173 -9.30 22.64 5.32
C GLN A 173 -9.24 23.82 4.34
N GLY A 174 -10.31 24.62 4.28
CA GLY A 174 -10.43 25.76 3.37
C GLY A 174 -10.55 25.35 1.92
N LYS A 175 -10.32 26.31 1.02
CA LYS A 175 -10.46 26.15 -0.43
C LYS A 175 -9.31 25.34 -1.03
N LYS A 176 -9.64 24.28 -1.76
CA LYS A 176 -8.69 23.48 -2.54
C LYS A 176 -9.18 23.30 -3.96
N ILE A 177 -8.25 23.21 -4.91
CA ILE A 177 -8.57 22.96 -6.32
C ILE A 177 -8.39 21.48 -6.63
N PHE A 178 -9.40 20.89 -7.25
CA PHE A 178 -9.40 19.53 -7.77
C PHE A 178 -9.74 19.52 -9.26
N PHE A 179 -9.43 18.41 -9.93
CA PHE A 179 -9.86 18.14 -11.29
C PHE A 179 -10.82 16.96 -11.28
N THR A 180 -11.85 17.02 -12.12
CA THR A 180 -12.78 15.91 -12.31
C THR A 180 -12.18 14.79 -13.15
N ASP A 181 -12.53 13.54 -12.83
CA ASP A 181 -12.14 12.36 -13.62
C ASP A 181 -12.97 12.19 -14.90
N GLN A 182 -12.75 11.09 -15.63
CA GLN A 182 -13.49 10.74 -16.86
C GLN A 182 -15.00 10.56 -16.65
N ASP A 183 -15.43 10.28 -15.42
CA ASP A 183 -16.83 10.14 -15.05
C ASP A 183 -17.42 11.43 -14.46
N GLY A 184 -16.63 12.50 -14.38
CA GLY A 184 -17.01 13.80 -13.84
C GLY A 184 -16.94 13.86 -12.30
N ASN A 185 -16.33 12.87 -11.64
CA ASN A 185 -16.23 12.86 -10.19
C ASN A 185 -15.05 13.72 -9.72
N ILE A 186 -15.25 14.47 -8.64
CA ILE A 186 -14.14 14.98 -7.84
C ILE A 186 -13.58 13.85 -6.95
N PRO A 187 -12.31 13.93 -6.52
CA PRO A 187 -11.78 13.05 -5.48
C PRO A 187 -12.67 13.09 -4.24
N ARG A 188 -12.81 11.95 -3.55
CA ARG A 188 -13.56 11.89 -2.30
C ARG A 188 -12.87 12.77 -1.25
N ILE A 189 -13.66 13.65 -0.64
CA ILE A 189 -13.20 14.62 0.36
C ILE A 189 -13.63 14.12 1.73
N PHE A 190 -12.75 14.28 2.71
CA PHE A 190 -12.99 13.92 4.11
C PHE A 190 -12.91 15.17 4.99
N SER A 191 -13.80 15.29 5.98
CA SER A 191 -13.81 16.37 6.97
C SER A 191 -14.13 15.86 8.38
N ASP A 192 -13.60 16.55 9.38
CA ASP A 192 -13.88 16.31 10.80
C ASP A 192 -15.11 17.08 11.30
N LYS A 193 -15.65 18.02 10.50
CA LYS A 193 -16.87 18.77 10.80
C LYS A 193 -18.02 18.45 9.85
N PRO A 194 -19.25 18.39 10.36
CA PRO A 194 -20.43 18.33 9.51
C PRO A 194 -20.62 19.65 8.76
N GLY A 195 -20.78 19.59 7.44
CA GLY A 195 -21.08 20.75 6.59
C GLY A 195 -20.83 20.41 5.12
N GLY A 196 -21.74 20.83 4.23
CA GLY A 196 -21.56 20.63 2.78
C GLY A 196 -20.44 21.51 2.26
N GLY A 197 -19.49 20.92 1.53
CA GLY A 197 -18.44 21.69 0.87
C GLY A 197 -19.02 22.50 -0.29
N LYS A 198 -18.63 23.77 -0.44
CA LYS A 198 -19.08 24.58 -1.58
C LYS A 198 -18.20 24.27 -2.78
N VAL A 199 -18.76 23.62 -3.80
CA VAL A 199 -18.08 23.38 -5.09
C VAL A 199 -18.35 24.55 -6.03
N THR A 200 -17.29 25.19 -6.51
CA THR A 200 -17.35 26.28 -7.49
C THR A 200 -16.50 25.90 -8.69
N LEU A 201 -17.11 25.92 -9.89
CA LEU A 201 -16.34 25.77 -11.13
C LEU A 201 -15.37 26.95 -11.25
N VAL A 202 -14.08 26.69 -11.47
CA VAL A 202 -13.11 27.74 -11.75
C VAL A 202 -13.21 28.07 -13.23
N PRO A 203 -13.66 29.28 -13.63
CA PRO A 203 -13.82 29.62 -15.02
C PRO A 203 -12.47 29.95 -15.65
N ASP A 204 -11.68 28.93 -15.97
CA ASP A 204 -10.74 29.03 -17.08
C ASP A 204 -11.56 28.77 -18.37
N GLU A 205 -11.60 29.79 -19.24
CA GLU A 205 -12.44 29.93 -20.44
C GLU A 205 -12.95 28.62 -21.05
N LEU A 206 -14.21 28.30 -20.75
CA LEU A 206 -14.92 27.22 -21.43
C LEU A 206 -15.22 27.57 -22.91
N ILE A 207 -14.33 27.19 -23.83
CA ILE A 207 -14.65 27.15 -25.27
C ILE A 207 -15.53 25.92 -25.58
N VAL A 208 -16.79 26.17 -25.93
CA VAL A 208 -17.68 25.17 -26.56
C VAL A 208 -17.69 25.42 -28.07
N PRO A 209 -17.09 24.55 -28.89
CA PRO A 209 -17.19 24.67 -30.35
C PRO A 209 -18.65 24.66 -30.84
N PRO A 210 -19.01 25.46 -31.86
CA PRO A 210 -20.37 25.46 -32.40
C PRO A 210 -20.81 24.05 -32.83
N GLY A 211 -21.88 23.54 -32.22
CA GLY A 211 -22.44 22.22 -32.54
C GLY A 211 -21.79 21.03 -31.83
N SER A 212 -20.97 21.23 -30.80
CA SER A 212 -20.39 20.14 -30.01
C SER A 212 -20.81 20.17 -28.54
N ASP A 213 -21.18 19.00 -28.00
CA ASP A 213 -21.46 18.80 -26.56
C ASP A 213 -20.21 18.47 -25.74
N LYS A 214 -19.03 18.45 -26.39
CA LYS A 214 -17.76 18.09 -25.77
C LYS A 214 -16.95 19.35 -25.47
N TYR A 215 -16.54 19.45 -24.22
CA TYR A 215 -15.65 20.50 -23.78
C TYR A 215 -14.19 20.17 -24.14
N SER A 216 -13.38 21.17 -24.46
CA SER A 216 -11.92 21.02 -24.59
C SER A 216 -11.20 22.10 -23.79
N PRO A 217 -10.39 21.74 -22.79
CA PRO A 217 -9.57 22.71 -22.09
C PRO A 217 -8.57 23.35 -23.05
N ARG A 218 -8.39 24.67 -22.96
CA ARG A 218 -7.39 25.39 -23.75
C ARG A 218 -6.01 24.85 -23.36
N LYS A 219 -5.29 24.23 -24.32
CA LYS A 219 -3.88 23.87 -24.12
C LYS A 219 -3.12 25.14 -23.70
N LYS A 220 -2.56 25.16 -22.49
CA LYS A 220 -1.59 26.19 -22.12
C LYS A 220 -0.43 26.10 -23.13
N SER A 221 -0.20 27.20 -23.84
CA SER A 221 1.05 27.43 -24.59
C SER A 221 2.20 27.65 -23.61
#